data_AF-A0A1C5F5N5-F1
#
_entry.id   AF-A0A1C5F5N5-F1
#
_cell.length_a   1.000
_cell.length_b   1.000
_cell.length_c   1.000
_cell.angle_alpha   90.00
_cell.angle_beta   90.00
_cell.angle_gamma   90.00
#
_symmetry.space_group_name_H-M   'P 1'
#
loop_
_entity.id
_entity.type
_entity.pdbx_description
1 polymer ?
#
loop_
_entity_poly.entity_id
_entity_poly.type
_entity_poly.pdbx_seq_one_letter_code
_entity_poly.pdbx_strand_id
1 'polypeptide(L)'
;GYPRRALRLHGAAQAITERYGGDVPREHAQLLSLPGIGEYTAAAVASFAYGQRHAVLDTNVRRVFARAVTGAQYPPNATTAAERKLARALLPEDAETAARWAASSMELGALICTAKNEECTRCPIATRCAWRLSGKPAHEGAPRRGQTYAGTDRQVRGRLLAVLRDAVGPVPQTALDAVWDEPVQRARALDGLVADGLVEPLENGVYRLPQS
;
A
#
# COMPACT_ATOMS: atom_id res chain seq x y z
N GLY A 1 -1.44 -0.11 -12.57
CA GLY A 1 -0.90 -0.32 -11.20
C GLY A 1 -0.89 0.99 -10.41
N TYR A 2 0.03 1.14 -9.46
CA TYR A 2 0.36 2.41 -8.77
C TYR A 2 1.78 2.83 -9.15
N PRO A 3 1.99 3.33 -10.38
CA PRO A 3 3.31 3.46 -10.99
C PRO A 3 4.26 4.39 -10.23
N ARG A 4 3.74 5.37 -9.50
CA ARG A 4 4.53 6.25 -8.60
C ARG A 4 5.32 5.46 -7.55
N ARG A 5 4.86 4.28 -7.12
CA ARG A 5 5.64 3.42 -6.21
C ARG A 5 6.94 2.92 -6.83
N ALA A 6 6.99 2.71 -8.15
CA ALA A 6 8.22 2.31 -8.83
C ALA A 6 9.26 3.44 -8.80
N LEU A 7 8.85 4.68 -9.11
CA LEU A 7 9.73 5.86 -8.99
C LEU A 7 10.25 6.03 -7.57
N ARG A 8 9.38 5.85 -6.56
CA ARG A 8 9.78 5.95 -5.16
C ARG A 8 10.71 4.84 -4.72
N LEU A 9 10.49 3.61 -5.20
CA LEU A 9 11.40 2.50 -4.96
C LEU A 9 12.78 2.77 -5.57
N HIS A 10 12.83 3.27 -6.81
CA HIS A 10 14.09 3.67 -7.45
C HIS A 10 14.79 4.79 -6.67
N GLY A 11 14.08 5.85 -6.31
CA GLY A 11 14.63 6.94 -5.50
C GLY A 11 15.09 6.48 -4.10
N ALA A 12 14.41 5.50 -3.49
CA ALA A 12 14.88 4.86 -2.26
C ALA A 12 16.18 4.09 -2.47
N ALA A 13 16.32 3.34 -3.57
CA ALA A 13 17.52 2.59 -3.90
C ALA A 13 18.73 3.51 -4.20
N GLN A 14 18.53 4.60 -4.94
CA GLN A 14 19.55 5.64 -5.14
C GLN A 14 20.00 6.22 -3.79
N ALA A 15 19.03 6.62 -2.96
CA ALA A 15 19.32 7.20 -1.66
C ALA A 15 19.98 6.22 -0.68
N ILE A 16 19.74 4.91 -0.80
CA ILE A 16 20.45 3.85 -0.07
C ILE A 16 21.90 3.76 -0.53
N THR A 17 22.13 3.78 -1.84
CA THR A 17 23.48 3.71 -2.42
C THR A 17 24.32 4.92 -2.03
N GLU A 18 23.77 6.12 -2.19
CA GLU A 18 24.48 7.39 -1.95
C GLU A 18 24.72 7.67 -0.47
N ARG A 19 23.74 7.42 0.40
CA ARG A 19 23.80 7.83 1.82
C ARG A 19 24.22 6.72 2.77
N TYR A 20 24.07 5.46 2.36
CA TYR A 20 24.27 4.29 3.22
C TYR A 20 25.17 3.23 2.57
N GLY A 21 25.91 3.58 1.50
CA GLY A 21 26.91 2.70 0.89
C GLY A 21 26.33 1.45 0.20
N GLY A 22 25.04 1.48 -0.15
CA GLY A 22 24.35 0.35 -0.78
C GLY A 22 23.66 -0.59 0.23
N ASP A 23 23.92 -0.44 1.52
CA ASP A 23 23.27 -1.23 2.56
C ASP A 23 21.95 -0.60 3.00
N VAL A 24 20.88 -1.39 2.99
CA VAL A 24 19.58 -0.91 3.49
C VAL A 24 19.72 -0.58 4.98
N PRO A 25 19.41 0.65 5.43
CA PRO A 25 19.62 1.03 6.82
C PRO A 25 18.77 0.18 7.78
N ARG A 26 19.35 -0.14 8.94
CA ARG A 26 18.68 -0.96 9.97
C ARG A 26 17.76 -0.13 10.86
N GLU A 27 18.12 1.12 11.13
CA GLU A 27 17.38 1.96 12.06
C GLU A 27 16.04 2.41 11.47
N HIS A 28 14.98 2.26 12.25
CA HIS A 28 13.62 2.64 11.82
C HIS A 28 13.54 4.11 11.35
N ALA A 29 14.21 5.03 12.05
CA ALA A 29 14.23 6.44 11.68
C ALA A 29 14.93 6.68 10.33
N GLN A 30 15.99 5.94 10.03
CA GLN A 30 16.70 6.02 8.76
C GLN A 30 15.85 5.44 7.63
N LEU A 31 15.19 4.30 7.85
CA LEU A 31 14.22 3.73 6.91
C LEU A 31 13.11 4.73 6.57
N LEU A 32 12.54 5.40 7.58
CA LEU A 32 11.50 6.41 7.39
C LEU A 32 11.98 7.65 6.61
N SER A 33 13.28 7.94 6.62
CA SER A 33 13.88 9.04 5.86
C SER A 33 14.10 8.73 4.37
N LEU A 34 13.85 7.48 3.94
CA LEU A 34 13.99 7.08 2.54
C LEU A 34 12.79 7.56 1.70
N PRO A 35 13.01 8.01 0.46
CA PRO A 35 11.93 8.42 -0.44
C PRO A 35 10.81 7.38 -0.57
N GLY A 36 9.58 7.77 -0.20
CA GLY A 36 8.38 6.93 -0.35
C GLY A 36 8.27 5.75 0.62
N ILE A 37 9.16 5.65 1.62
CA ILE A 37 9.00 4.75 2.75
C ILE A 37 8.20 5.46 3.84
N GLY A 38 6.98 4.97 4.09
CA GLY A 38 6.12 5.47 5.18
C GLY A 38 6.24 4.64 6.45
N GLU A 39 5.51 5.05 7.50
CA GLU A 39 5.45 4.39 8.83
C GLU A 39 5.30 2.86 8.72
N TYR A 40 4.34 2.39 7.92
CA TYR A 40 4.12 0.95 7.71
C TYR A 40 5.36 0.26 7.12
N THR A 41 5.92 0.79 6.03
CA THR A 41 7.02 0.13 5.33
C THR A 41 8.30 0.15 6.15
N ALA A 42 8.58 1.24 6.86
CA ALA A 42 9.70 1.32 7.78
C ALA A 42 9.58 0.28 8.90
N ALA A 43 8.42 0.19 9.56
CA ALA A 43 8.15 -0.81 10.60
C ALA A 43 8.24 -2.24 10.05
N ALA A 44 7.73 -2.49 8.85
CA ALA A 44 7.77 -3.80 8.20
C ALA A 44 9.20 -4.23 7.88
N VAL A 45 10.02 -3.36 7.27
CA VAL A 45 11.43 -3.69 6.98
C VAL A 45 12.21 -3.90 8.27
N ALA A 46 12.06 -3.01 9.25
CA ALA A 46 12.74 -3.12 10.55
C ALA A 46 12.37 -4.43 11.27
N SER A 47 11.11 -4.84 11.23
CA SER A 47 10.65 -6.07 11.88
C SER A 47 11.07 -7.31 11.08
N PHE A 48 10.76 -7.37 9.79
CA PHE A 48 10.89 -8.59 9.00
C PHE A 48 12.33 -8.89 8.58
N ALA A 49 13.10 -7.86 8.22
CA ALA A 49 14.47 -8.04 7.77
C ALA A 49 15.48 -7.98 8.93
N TYR A 50 15.19 -7.19 9.97
CA TYR A 50 16.14 -6.92 11.05
C TYR A 50 15.69 -7.41 12.43
N GLY A 51 14.55 -8.09 12.53
CA GLY A 51 14.09 -8.71 13.79
C GLY A 51 13.76 -7.68 14.88
N GLN A 52 13.52 -6.42 14.52
CA GLN A 52 13.25 -5.38 15.50
C GLN A 52 11.80 -5.39 15.96
N ARG A 53 11.59 -4.89 17.19
CA ARG A 53 10.28 -4.78 17.80
C ARG A 53 9.52 -3.55 17.29
N HIS A 54 8.78 -3.68 16.18
CA HIS A 54 7.85 -2.64 15.69
C HIS A 54 6.45 -3.19 15.41
N ALA A 55 5.44 -2.35 15.65
CA ALA A 55 4.07 -2.67 15.31
C ALA A 55 3.82 -2.45 13.81
N VAL A 56 3.58 -3.51 13.06
CA VAL A 56 3.30 -3.46 11.62
C VAL A 56 1.78 -3.43 11.39
N LEU A 57 1.25 -2.27 10.99
CA LEU A 57 -0.19 -2.06 10.81
C LEU A 57 -0.58 -1.85 9.33
N ASP A 58 -0.74 -2.95 8.59
CA ASP A 58 -1.41 -2.91 7.29
C ASP A 58 -2.94 -3.01 7.43
N THR A 59 -3.65 -3.03 6.30
CA THR A 59 -5.12 -3.17 6.30
C THR A 59 -5.60 -4.54 6.81
N ASN A 60 -4.77 -5.58 6.75
CA ASN A 60 -5.08 -6.91 7.22
C ASN A 60 -4.95 -7.03 8.74
N VAL A 61 -3.82 -6.62 9.29
CA VAL A 61 -3.55 -6.59 10.73
C VAL A 61 -4.56 -5.70 11.44
N ARG A 62 -4.85 -4.51 10.89
CA ARG A 62 -5.89 -3.62 11.45
C ARG A 62 -7.26 -4.29 11.55
N ARG A 63 -7.64 -5.10 10.54
CA ARG A 63 -8.88 -5.88 10.57
C ARG A 63 -8.84 -6.99 11.60
N VAL A 64 -7.72 -7.70 11.72
CA VAL A 64 -7.52 -8.73 12.75
C VAL A 64 -7.72 -8.12 14.14
N PHE A 65 -7.09 -6.98 14.44
CA PHE A 65 -7.22 -6.36 15.77
C PHE A 65 -8.61 -5.77 16.02
N ALA A 66 -9.23 -5.16 15.03
CA ALA A 66 -10.61 -4.69 15.15
C ALA A 66 -11.56 -5.85 15.52
N ARG A 67 -11.44 -6.99 14.84
CA ARG A 67 -12.30 -8.15 15.11
C ARG A 67 -11.94 -8.82 16.43
N ALA A 68 -10.66 -9.15 16.62
CA ALA A 68 -10.22 -9.97 17.74
C ALA A 68 -10.31 -9.24 19.08
N VAL A 69 -9.99 -7.94 19.11
CA VAL A 69 -9.88 -7.18 20.36
C VAL A 69 -11.05 -6.24 20.58
N THR A 70 -11.46 -5.47 19.57
CA THR A 70 -12.51 -4.46 19.76
C THR A 70 -13.91 -4.96 19.42
N GLY A 71 -14.04 -6.19 18.91
CA GLY A 71 -15.33 -6.77 18.52
C GLY A 71 -15.96 -6.14 17.27
N ALA A 72 -15.22 -5.32 16.53
CA ALA A 72 -15.73 -4.61 15.36
C ALA A 72 -15.43 -5.37 14.06
N GLN A 73 -16.39 -5.39 13.13
CA GLN A 73 -16.20 -6.05 11.83
C GLN A 73 -15.04 -5.42 11.03
N TYR A 74 -14.91 -4.09 11.11
CA TYR A 74 -13.91 -3.32 10.37
C TYR A 74 -13.24 -2.25 11.24
N PRO A 75 -11.95 -1.96 11.03
CA PRO A 75 -11.27 -0.83 11.65
C PRO A 75 -11.73 0.49 11.01
N PRO A 76 -11.52 1.67 11.62
CA PRO A 76 -11.78 2.98 10.99
C PRO A 76 -11.17 3.15 9.60
N ASN A 77 -11.66 4.10 8.79
CA ASN A 77 -11.17 4.30 7.41
C ASN A 77 -9.68 4.68 7.36
N ALA A 78 -9.24 5.55 8.26
CA ALA A 78 -7.85 5.94 8.42
C ALA A 78 -7.27 5.35 9.72
N THR A 79 -5.96 5.08 9.74
CA THR A 79 -5.28 4.57 10.92
C THR A 79 -5.26 5.61 12.03
N THR A 80 -5.89 5.30 13.16
CA THR A 80 -6.05 6.19 14.31
C THR A 80 -4.93 6.06 15.33
N ALA A 81 -4.82 7.02 16.26
CA ALA A 81 -3.91 6.92 17.40
C ALA A 81 -4.29 5.76 18.33
N ALA A 82 -5.59 5.47 18.48
CA ALA A 82 -6.09 4.33 19.27
C ALA A 82 -5.64 3.00 18.68
N GLU A 83 -5.73 2.81 17.36
CA GLU A 83 -5.21 1.60 16.69
C GLU A 83 -3.71 1.44 16.89
N ARG A 84 -2.92 2.52 16.78
CA ARG A 84 -1.47 2.48 17.05
C ARG A 84 -1.16 2.11 18.49
N LYS A 85 -1.91 2.67 19.46
CA LYS A 85 -1.75 2.35 20.88
C LYS A 85 -2.07 0.88 21.15
N LEU A 86 -3.18 0.37 20.60
CA LEU A 86 -3.56 -1.03 20.72
C LEU A 86 -2.49 -1.95 20.13
N ALA A 87 -2.00 -1.67 18.93
CA ALA A 87 -0.98 -2.50 18.28
C ALA A 87 0.31 -2.58 19.09
N ARG A 88 0.76 -1.47 19.68
CA ARG A 88 1.91 -1.46 20.59
C ARG A 88 1.65 -2.27 21.87
N ALA A 89 0.44 -2.19 22.43
CA ALA A 89 0.08 -2.95 23.63
C ALA A 89 0.01 -4.47 23.40
N LEU A 90 -0.26 -4.90 22.16
CA LEU A 90 -0.29 -6.32 21.79
C LEU A 90 1.09 -6.89 21.41
N LEU A 91 2.08 -6.02 21.18
CA LEU A 91 3.37 -6.40 20.64
C LEU A 91 4.18 -7.13 21.73
N PRO A 92 4.61 -8.39 21.50
CA PRO A 92 5.48 -9.11 22.45
C PRO A 92 6.70 -8.30 22.84
N GLU A 93 7.16 -8.38 24.09
CA GLU A 93 8.33 -7.63 24.58
C GLU A 93 9.65 -8.11 23.96
N ASP A 94 9.77 -9.42 23.75
CA ASP A 94 10.91 -10.00 23.03
C ASP A 94 10.89 -9.63 21.54
N ALA A 95 12.00 -9.12 21.02
CA ALA A 95 12.09 -8.55 19.69
C ALA A 95 11.92 -9.59 18.58
N GLU A 96 12.55 -10.76 18.71
CA GLU A 96 12.43 -11.84 17.73
C GLU A 96 10.99 -12.35 17.67
N THR A 97 10.37 -12.55 18.83
CA THR A 97 8.98 -12.96 18.94
C THR A 97 8.04 -11.89 18.38
N ALA A 98 8.32 -10.60 18.63
CA ALA A 98 7.54 -9.49 18.06
C ALA A 98 7.61 -9.45 16.53
N ALA A 99 8.80 -9.64 15.95
CA ALA A 99 8.99 -9.68 14.51
C ALA A 99 8.23 -10.84 13.85
N ARG A 100 8.33 -12.04 14.43
CA ARG A 100 7.57 -13.22 14.00
C ARG A 100 6.06 -13.02 14.16
N TRP A 101 5.63 -12.38 15.24
CA TRP A 101 4.24 -12.04 15.49
C TRP A 101 3.70 -11.02 14.47
N ALA A 102 4.49 -10.02 14.09
CA ALA A 102 4.13 -9.04 13.07
C ALA A 102 3.86 -9.72 11.72
N ALA A 103 4.76 -10.60 11.27
CA ALA A 103 4.57 -11.37 10.05
C ALA A 103 3.35 -12.32 10.15
N SER A 104 3.22 -13.02 11.28
CA SER A 104 2.14 -13.98 11.52
C SER A 104 0.76 -13.32 11.58
N SER A 105 0.66 -12.13 12.18
CA SER A 105 -0.61 -11.38 12.23
C SER A 105 -1.03 -10.85 10.87
N MET A 106 -0.06 -10.44 10.03
CA MET A 106 -0.30 -10.07 8.64
C MET A 106 -0.81 -11.26 7.83
N GLU A 107 -0.15 -12.42 7.95
CA GLU A 107 -0.53 -13.65 7.25
C GLU A 107 -1.90 -14.17 7.70
N LEU A 108 -2.18 -14.13 9.00
CA LEU A 108 -3.49 -14.46 9.56
C LEU A 108 -4.59 -13.60 8.92
N GLY A 109 -4.34 -12.29 8.80
CA GLY A 109 -5.28 -11.38 8.16
C GLY A 109 -5.44 -11.63 6.67
N ALA A 110 -4.35 -11.96 5.97
CA ALA A 110 -4.35 -12.21 4.53
C ALA A 110 -5.06 -13.51 4.13
N LEU A 111 -4.82 -14.60 4.86
CA LEU A 111 -5.26 -15.94 4.46
C LEU A 111 -6.53 -16.42 5.16
N ILE A 112 -6.74 -16.07 6.44
CA ILE A 112 -7.81 -16.66 7.26
C ILE A 112 -8.85 -15.61 7.64
N CYS A 113 -8.42 -14.53 8.28
CA CYS A 113 -9.30 -13.45 8.72
C CYS A 113 -9.53 -12.44 7.59
N THR A 114 -9.96 -12.92 6.41
CA THR A 114 -10.18 -12.08 5.22
C THR A 114 -11.39 -11.15 5.39
N ALA A 115 -11.52 -10.14 4.53
CA ALA A 115 -12.56 -9.11 4.69
C ALA A 115 -13.99 -9.63 4.48
N LYS A 116 -14.20 -10.58 3.56
CA LYS A 116 -15.52 -11.07 3.17
C LYS A 116 -15.78 -12.53 3.52
N ASN A 117 -14.79 -13.40 3.31
CA ASN A 117 -14.94 -14.85 3.43
C ASN A 117 -13.96 -15.35 4.49
N GLU A 118 -14.12 -14.91 5.73
CA GLU A 118 -13.22 -15.33 6.80
C GLU A 118 -13.44 -16.78 7.24
N GLU A 119 -12.35 -17.52 7.41
CA GLU A 119 -12.37 -18.94 7.78
C GLU A 119 -12.24 -19.12 9.30
N CYS A 120 -13.24 -18.63 10.04
CA CYS A 120 -13.19 -18.64 11.52
C CYS A 120 -13.02 -20.03 12.14
N THR A 121 -13.39 -21.11 11.46
CA THR A 121 -13.20 -22.50 11.92
C THR A 121 -11.72 -22.90 11.92
N ARG A 122 -10.90 -22.32 11.03
CA ARG A 122 -9.45 -22.54 10.92
C ARG A 122 -8.62 -21.47 11.62
N CYS A 123 -9.28 -20.47 12.22
CA CYS A 123 -8.58 -19.35 12.84
C CYS A 123 -7.97 -19.76 14.20
N PRO A 124 -6.65 -19.64 14.40
CA PRO A 124 -5.97 -20.08 15.62
C PRO A 124 -6.36 -19.28 16.86
N ILE A 125 -6.97 -18.10 16.67
CA ILE A 125 -7.44 -17.23 17.76
C ILE A 125 -8.97 -17.18 17.86
N ALA A 126 -9.69 -18.09 17.19
CA ALA A 126 -11.15 -18.07 17.12
C ALA A 126 -11.83 -18.08 18.51
N THR A 127 -11.29 -18.82 19.47
CA THR A 127 -11.82 -18.94 20.82
C THR A 127 -11.62 -17.68 21.67
N ARG A 128 -10.79 -16.73 21.21
CA ARG A 128 -10.48 -15.47 21.89
C ARG A 128 -10.92 -14.22 21.10
N CYS A 129 -11.52 -14.41 19.93
CA CYS A 129 -11.88 -13.31 19.04
C CYS A 129 -13.20 -12.69 19.47
N ALA A 130 -13.18 -11.46 19.99
CA ALA A 130 -14.36 -10.75 20.48
C ALA A 130 -15.51 -10.70 19.45
N TRP A 131 -15.21 -10.34 18.20
CA TRP A 131 -16.22 -10.24 17.13
C TRP A 131 -16.85 -11.60 16.79
N ARG A 132 -16.07 -12.69 16.84
CA ARG A 132 -16.62 -14.04 16.63
C ARG A 132 -17.49 -14.45 17.83
N LEU A 133 -17.02 -14.22 19.05
CA LEU A 133 -17.73 -14.59 20.27
C LEU A 133 -19.05 -13.83 20.43
N SER A 134 -19.15 -12.62 19.87
CA SER A 134 -20.39 -11.84 19.82
C SER A 134 -21.30 -12.19 18.63
N GLY A 135 -21.05 -13.29 17.91
CA GLY A 135 -21.91 -13.73 16.80
C GLY A 135 -21.65 -13.02 15.46
N LYS A 136 -20.48 -12.41 15.26
CA LYS A 136 -20.08 -11.70 14.02
C LYS A 136 -21.05 -10.59 13.60
N PRO A 137 -21.34 -9.60 14.47
CA PRO A 137 -22.24 -8.50 14.12
C PRO A 137 -21.75 -7.77 12.87
N ALA A 138 -22.68 -7.44 11.98
CA ALA A 138 -22.41 -6.69 10.77
C ALA A 138 -22.04 -5.24 11.10
N HIS A 139 -21.29 -4.59 10.21
CA HIS A 139 -21.01 -3.17 10.31
C HIS A 139 -22.29 -2.35 10.11
N GLU A 140 -22.60 -1.49 11.08
CA GLU A 140 -23.80 -0.65 11.08
C GLU A 140 -23.65 0.65 10.25
N GLY A 141 -22.43 0.98 9.83
CA GLY A 141 -22.14 2.20 9.05
C GLY A 141 -22.37 2.04 7.54
N ALA A 142 -22.09 3.13 6.82
CA ALA A 142 -22.20 3.14 5.36
C ALA A 142 -21.39 1.99 4.72
N PRO A 143 -21.93 1.33 3.68
CA PRO A 143 -21.24 0.22 3.03
C PRO A 143 -19.89 0.67 2.46
N ARG A 144 -18.84 -0.09 2.76
CA ARG A 144 -17.51 0.13 2.18
C ARG A 144 -17.51 -0.32 0.73
N ARG A 145 -17.94 0.56 -0.17
CA ARG A 145 -17.90 0.32 -1.62
C ARG A 145 -16.49 0.62 -2.15
N GLY A 146 -15.86 -0.40 -2.73
CA GLY A 146 -14.68 -0.18 -3.57
C GLY A 146 -15.08 0.45 -4.89
N GLN A 147 -14.30 1.41 -5.38
CA GLN A 147 -14.48 1.94 -6.73
C GLN A 147 -14.17 0.83 -7.74
N THR A 148 -15.04 0.65 -8.75
CA THR A 148 -14.75 -0.22 -9.89
C THR A 148 -13.57 0.33 -10.68
N TYR A 149 -12.75 -0.53 -11.28
CA TYR A 149 -11.61 -0.07 -12.07
C TYR A 149 -12.04 0.61 -13.39
N ALA A 150 -13.07 0.06 -14.02
CA ALA A 150 -13.58 0.55 -15.30
C ALA A 150 -14.10 2.00 -15.19
N GLY A 151 -13.72 2.85 -16.14
CA GLY A 151 -14.09 4.26 -16.23
C GLY A 151 -13.30 5.20 -15.31
N THR A 152 -12.34 4.68 -14.53
CA THR A 152 -11.56 5.51 -13.60
C THR A 152 -10.34 6.14 -14.27
N ASP A 153 -9.89 7.28 -13.75
CA ASP A 153 -8.63 7.90 -14.16
C ASP A 153 -7.45 6.92 -14.03
N ARG A 154 -7.49 6.00 -13.06
CA ARG A 154 -6.47 4.95 -12.92
C ARG A 154 -6.42 4.04 -14.15
N GLN A 155 -7.55 3.73 -14.76
CA GLN A 155 -7.60 2.95 -15.99
C GLN A 155 -6.99 3.74 -17.15
N VAL A 156 -7.43 4.98 -17.33
CA VAL A 156 -6.96 5.86 -18.41
C VAL A 156 -5.45 6.04 -18.34
N ARG A 157 -4.93 6.40 -17.16
CA ARG A 157 -3.49 6.50 -16.88
C ARG A 157 -2.74 5.22 -17.21
N GLY A 158 -3.32 4.08 -16.87
CA GLY A 158 -2.73 2.77 -17.14
C GLY A 158 -2.59 2.49 -18.64
N ARG A 159 -3.56 2.91 -19.45
CA ARG A 159 -3.51 2.77 -20.91
C ARG A 159 -2.55 3.75 -21.57
N LEU A 160 -2.51 5.01 -21.11
CA LEU A 160 -1.53 6.01 -21.58
C LEU A 160 -0.08 5.52 -21.34
N LEU A 161 0.18 5.00 -20.13
CA LEU A 161 1.47 4.39 -19.79
C LEU A 161 1.77 3.06 -20.51
N ALA A 162 0.79 2.43 -21.15
CA ALA A 162 1.04 1.27 -22.00
C ALA A 162 1.63 1.73 -23.33
N VAL A 163 0.98 2.70 -24.00
CA VAL A 163 1.49 3.29 -25.25
C VAL A 163 2.92 3.80 -25.10
N LEU A 164 3.21 4.55 -24.02
CA LEU A 164 4.54 5.08 -23.77
C LEU A 164 5.60 4.00 -23.49
N ARG A 165 5.20 2.83 -22.98
CA ARG A 165 6.11 1.72 -22.69
C ARG A 165 6.42 0.89 -23.93
N ASP A 166 5.44 0.75 -24.81
CA ASP A 166 5.54 -0.07 -26.01
C ASP A 166 6.18 0.72 -27.18
N ALA A 167 6.30 2.04 -27.04
CA ALA A 167 6.97 2.90 -28.00
C ALA A 167 8.50 2.83 -27.89
N VAL A 168 9.19 2.88 -29.03
CA VAL A 168 10.67 2.88 -29.13
C VAL A 168 11.25 4.29 -28.89
N GLY A 169 10.43 5.33 -28.94
CA GLY A 169 10.85 6.73 -28.78
C GLY A 169 9.70 7.61 -28.28
N PRO A 170 9.89 8.95 -28.31
CA PRO A 170 8.84 9.89 -27.92
C PRO A 170 7.52 9.66 -28.67
N VAL A 171 6.42 9.71 -27.94
CA VAL A 171 5.07 9.43 -28.43
C VAL A 171 4.35 10.75 -28.71
N PRO A 172 3.83 10.99 -29.92
CA PRO A 172 3.05 12.19 -30.20
C PRO A 172 1.70 12.20 -29.47
N GLN A 173 1.22 13.39 -29.14
CA GLN A 173 -0.09 13.57 -28.49
C GLN A 173 -1.22 12.83 -29.20
N THR A 174 -1.21 12.80 -30.53
CA THR A 174 -2.23 12.11 -31.34
C THR A 174 -2.32 10.60 -31.05
N ALA A 175 -1.21 9.95 -30.73
CA ALA A 175 -1.20 8.53 -30.36
C ALA A 175 -1.77 8.31 -28.95
N LEU A 176 -1.54 9.24 -28.03
CA LEU A 176 -2.17 9.22 -26.71
C LEU A 176 -3.66 9.53 -26.79
N ASP A 177 -4.06 10.41 -27.70
CA ASP A 177 -5.45 10.81 -27.89
C ASP A 177 -6.36 9.65 -28.31
N ALA A 178 -5.83 8.71 -29.09
CA ALA A 178 -6.53 7.52 -29.55
C ALA A 178 -6.81 6.48 -28.45
N VAL A 179 -6.27 6.66 -27.23
CA VAL A 179 -6.32 5.64 -26.16
C VAL A 179 -7.64 5.63 -25.39
N TRP A 180 -8.34 6.76 -25.38
CA TRP A 180 -9.52 6.96 -24.55
C TRP A 180 -10.43 8.01 -25.18
N ASP A 181 -11.71 7.68 -25.35
CA ASP A 181 -12.64 8.51 -26.13
C ASP A 181 -12.99 9.83 -25.43
N GLU A 182 -12.94 9.87 -24.10
CA GLU A 182 -13.35 11.06 -23.33
C GLU A 182 -12.20 12.07 -23.12
N PRO A 183 -12.17 13.21 -23.84
CA PRO A 183 -10.98 14.05 -23.93
C PRO A 183 -10.60 14.72 -22.61
N VAL A 184 -11.58 15.20 -21.84
CA VAL A 184 -11.35 15.89 -20.56
C VAL A 184 -10.71 14.95 -19.54
N GLN A 185 -11.22 13.72 -19.46
CA GLN A 185 -10.68 12.71 -18.57
C GLN A 185 -9.27 12.28 -18.98
N ARG A 186 -9.04 12.11 -20.29
CA ARG A 186 -7.74 11.76 -20.85
C ARG A 186 -6.69 12.82 -20.57
N ALA A 187 -7.00 14.09 -20.80
CA ALA A 187 -6.12 15.22 -20.51
C ALA A 187 -5.77 15.27 -19.02
N ARG A 188 -6.78 15.24 -18.13
CA ARG A 188 -6.57 15.20 -16.67
C ARG A 188 -5.70 14.02 -16.23
N ALA A 189 -5.91 12.84 -16.83
CA ALA A 189 -5.12 11.65 -16.55
C ALA A 189 -3.65 11.82 -16.98
N LEU A 190 -3.40 12.39 -18.16
CA LEU A 190 -2.06 12.69 -18.68
C LEU A 190 -1.36 13.75 -17.84
N ASP A 191 -2.03 14.87 -17.54
CA ASP A 191 -1.50 15.93 -16.68
C ASP A 191 -1.10 15.39 -15.31
N GLY A 192 -1.96 14.54 -14.73
CA GLY A 192 -1.65 13.88 -13.47
C GLY A 192 -0.46 12.92 -13.58
N LEU A 193 -0.18 12.33 -14.75
CA LEU A 193 1.01 11.49 -14.94
C LEU A 193 2.27 12.35 -15.02
N VAL A 194 2.20 13.49 -15.71
CA VAL A 194 3.27 14.48 -15.78
C VAL A 194 3.58 15.04 -14.38
N ALA A 195 2.56 15.47 -13.64
CA ALA A 195 2.72 15.99 -12.28
C ALA A 195 3.31 14.95 -11.30
N ASP A 196 3.05 13.66 -11.52
CA ASP A 196 3.63 12.58 -10.74
C ASP A 196 5.07 12.22 -11.15
N GLY A 197 5.60 12.84 -12.20
CA GLY A 197 6.91 12.56 -12.77
C GLY A 197 6.97 11.21 -13.50
N LEU A 198 5.83 10.69 -13.95
CA LEU A 198 5.72 9.40 -14.64
C LEU A 198 5.78 9.51 -16.16
N VAL A 199 5.62 10.72 -16.67
CA VAL A 199 5.66 11.08 -18.09
C VAL A 199 6.36 12.42 -18.19
N GLU A 200 7.28 12.56 -19.12
CA GLU A 200 7.94 13.82 -19.43
C GLU A 200 7.33 14.41 -20.70
N PRO A 201 6.75 15.62 -20.66
CA PRO A 201 6.41 16.36 -21.86
C PRO A 201 7.69 16.91 -22.48
N LEU A 202 7.79 16.79 -23.80
CA LEU A 202 8.86 17.37 -24.60
C LEU A 202 8.30 18.48 -25.50
N GLU A 203 9.19 19.16 -26.23
CA GLU A 203 8.78 20.13 -27.26
C GLU A 203 7.89 19.48 -28.33
N ASN A 204 7.07 20.29 -29.01
CA ASN A 204 6.23 19.87 -30.14
C ASN A 204 5.16 18.81 -29.80
N GLY A 205 4.71 18.74 -28.53
CA GLY A 205 3.57 17.89 -28.15
C GLY A 205 3.87 16.40 -28.20
N VAL A 206 5.11 16.01 -27.93
CA VAL A 206 5.52 14.61 -27.76
C VAL A 206 5.83 14.32 -26.29
N TYR A 207 5.65 13.07 -25.88
CA TYR A 207 5.76 12.61 -24.50
C TYR A 207 6.66 11.38 -24.43
N ARG A 208 7.38 11.20 -23.34
CA ARG A 208 8.18 9.99 -23.10
C ARG A 208 8.08 9.52 -21.65
N LEU A 209 8.55 8.31 -21.40
CA LEU A 209 8.83 7.87 -20.03
C LEU A 209 10.08 8.61 -19.49
N PRO A 210 10.19 8.80 -18.17
CA PRO A 210 11.34 9.46 -17.56
C PRO A 210 12.65 8.74 -17.86
N GLN A 211 13.71 9.51 -18.14
CA GLN A 211 15.06 8.99 -18.25
C GLN A 211 15.79 9.27 -16.93
N SER A 212 15.81 8.29 -16.04
CA SER A 212 16.65 8.32 -14.82
C SER A 212 18.12 8.15 -15.16
#